data_AF-A0A0D2UVK4-F1
#
_entry.id   AF-A0A0D2UVK4-F1
#
_cell.length_a   1.000
_cell.length_b   1.000
_cell.length_c   1.000
_cell.angle_alpha   90.00
_cell.angle_beta   90.00
_cell.angle_gamma   90.00
#
_symmetry.space_group_name_H-M   'P 1'
#
loop_
_entity.id
_entity.type
_entity.pdbx_description
1 polymer ?
#
loop_
_entity_poly.entity_id
_entity_poly.type
_entity_poly.pdbx_seq_one_letter_code
_entity_poly.pdbx_strand_id
1 'polypeptide(L)'
;MLTNLPVLLVNMMLRFDLNETVLSNLAVKYKKRAWFSVAKDFSDEAKVLYDMEKFPALVAIHPNYKQQSIFYGPFEGEFLEDFIKQNFLPPVVPLNHETLKLLKDEKRKIVLTITADENEDQTQNLIKLLKAAASTNRDLVFGYFGLKQWEDFADKFEANEKMKLPKIIVWDGDEDYFSVIGIESLNNEDQGSQISQFLEGYRQGRTEKKTVKAPLFMGFFNSVVGIVAFFIIFIVVAMMILMVVLLIIISKDNEPVRVGSREEVDRADNSEAESSQHGPGKKED
;
A
#
# COMPACT_ATOMS: atom_id res chain seq x y z
N MET A 1 -25.28 11.31 21.24
CA MET A 1 -24.50 12.43 20.64
C MET A 1 -23.13 11.86 20.26
N LEU A 2 -22.96 11.43 19.01
CA LEU A 2 -21.70 10.86 18.50
C LEU A 2 -21.05 11.91 17.59
N THR A 3 -20.41 12.90 18.20
CA THR A 3 -19.64 13.92 17.48
C THR A 3 -18.16 13.63 17.68
N ASN A 4 -17.46 13.47 16.55
CA ASN A 4 -16.01 13.39 16.40
C ASN A 4 -15.34 12.09 16.88
N LEU A 5 -15.41 11.06 16.03
CA LEU A 5 -14.43 9.96 16.03
C LEU A 5 -13.50 10.12 14.81
N PRO A 6 -12.17 9.99 14.98
CA PRO A 6 -11.19 10.25 13.94
C PRO A 6 -11.23 9.23 12.80
N VAL A 7 -10.76 9.71 11.64
CA VAL A 7 -10.88 9.23 10.25
C VAL A 7 -10.13 7.91 9.95
N LEU A 8 -10.08 6.96 10.90
CA LEU A 8 -9.44 5.65 10.71
C LEU A 8 -10.30 4.52 11.29
N LEU A 9 -11.55 4.44 10.82
CA LEU A 9 -12.45 3.34 11.16
C LEU A 9 -12.43 2.29 10.06
N VAL A 10 -11.61 1.26 10.25
CA VAL A 10 -11.59 0.10 9.35
C VAL A 10 -12.88 -0.71 9.52
N ASN A 11 -13.30 -1.00 10.76
CA ASN A 11 -14.58 -1.66 11.08
C ASN A 11 -15.10 -1.23 12.47
N MET A 12 -16.40 -1.00 12.60
CA MET A 12 -17.10 -0.74 13.87
C MET A 12 -18.17 -1.78 14.12
N MET A 13 -18.21 -2.33 15.33
CA MET A 13 -19.23 -3.29 15.74
C MET A 13 -20.14 -2.64 16.80
N LEU A 14 -21.40 -2.41 16.45
CA LEU A 14 -22.42 -1.84 17.32
C LEU A 14 -23.36 -2.92 17.82
N ARG A 15 -23.47 -3.05 19.13
CA ARG A 15 -24.34 -4.02 19.77
C ARG A 15 -25.56 -3.35 20.38
N PHE A 16 -26.72 -3.97 20.21
CA PHE A 16 -27.98 -3.57 20.82
C PHE A 16 -28.58 -4.75 21.62
N ASP A 17 -28.90 -4.47 22.89
CA ASP A 17 -29.70 -5.28 23.81
C ASP A 17 -29.17 -6.69 24.14
N LEU A 18 -27.88 -6.84 24.44
CA LEU A 18 -27.30 -8.15 24.80
C LEU A 18 -26.34 -8.04 26.01
N ASN A 19 -26.08 -9.16 26.71
CA ASN A 19 -25.22 -9.26 27.90
C ASN A 19 -23.74 -8.81 27.69
N GLU A 20 -23.33 -7.71 28.32
CA GLU A 20 -22.01 -7.03 28.21
C GLU A 20 -20.78 -7.96 28.25
N THR A 21 -20.84 -9.06 29.00
CA THR A 21 -19.71 -9.98 29.24
C THR A 21 -19.20 -10.73 27.99
N VAL A 22 -20.08 -11.17 27.07
CA VAL A 22 -19.65 -11.95 25.90
C VAL A 22 -18.93 -11.06 24.88
N LEU A 23 -19.47 -9.86 24.59
CA LEU A 23 -18.85 -8.95 23.62
C LEU A 23 -17.55 -8.35 24.15
N SER A 24 -17.43 -8.08 25.46
CA SER A 24 -16.19 -7.53 26.03
C SER A 24 -15.01 -8.48 25.84
N ASN A 25 -15.20 -9.80 26.00
CA ASN A 25 -14.16 -10.79 25.72
C ASN A 25 -13.72 -10.76 24.24
N LEU A 26 -14.68 -10.67 23.31
CA LEU A 26 -14.41 -10.57 21.87
C LEU A 26 -13.74 -9.24 21.50
N ALA A 27 -14.13 -8.15 22.16
CA ALA A 27 -13.52 -6.84 21.98
C ALA A 27 -12.05 -6.83 22.41
N VAL A 28 -11.72 -7.43 23.56
CA VAL A 28 -10.33 -7.60 24.00
C VAL A 28 -9.54 -8.45 23.02
N LYS A 29 -10.12 -9.55 22.53
CA LYS A 29 -9.51 -10.46 21.56
C LYS A 29 -9.22 -9.78 20.21
N TYR A 30 -10.14 -8.94 19.73
CA TYR A 30 -10.10 -8.37 18.38
C TYR A 30 -9.86 -6.85 18.31
N LYS A 31 -9.43 -6.22 19.40
CA LYS A 31 -9.16 -4.76 19.47
C LYS A 31 -8.21 -4.20 18.41
N LYS A 32 -7.38 -5.04 17.79
CA LYS A 32 -6.47 -4.65 16.69
C LYS A 32 -7.14 -4.63 15.31
N ARG A 33 -8.34 -5.22 15.18
CA ARG A 33 -9.03 -5.44 13.89
C ARG A 33 -10.39 -4.74 13.79
N ALA A 34 -11.05 -4.52 14.93
CA ALA A 34 -12.33 -3.84 14.97
C ALA A 34 -12.50 -3.06 16.29
N TRP A 35 -13.25 -1.97 16.21
CA TRP A 35 -13.74 -1.25 17.38
C TRP A 35 -15.11 -1.80 17.77
N PHE A 36 -15.36 -1.94 19.07
CA PHE A 36 -16.61 -2.48 19.60
C PHE A 36 -17.27 -1.42 20.45
N SER A 37 -18.58 -1.25 20.28
CA SER A 37 -19.40 -0.35 21.08
C SER A 37 -20.73 -0.99 21.42
N VAL A 38 -21.28 -0.61 22.58
CA VAL A 38 -22.57 -1.09 23.08
C VAL A 38 -23.50 0.10 23.18
N ALA A 39 -24.59 0.06 22.41
CA ALA A 39 -25.68 1.01 22.55
C ALA A 39 -26.66 0.48 23.61
N LYS A 40 -26.97 1.31 24.60
CA LYS A 40 -27.93 0.99 25.68
C LYS A 40 -29.34 1.49 25.40
N ASP A 41 -29.47 2.42 24.46
CA ASP A 41 -30.74 3.04 24.09
C ASP A 41 -31.19 2.47 22.73
N PHE A 42 -32.31 1.74 22.75
CA PHE A 42 -32.89 1.09 21.58
C PHE A 42 -34.15 1.87 21.20
N SER A 43 -34.02 2.75 20.21
CA SER A 43 -35.12 3.58 19.74
C SER A 43 -35.54 3.16 18.32
N ASP A 44 -36.76 3.51 17.92
CA ASP A 44 -37.20 3.28 16.55
C ASP A 44 -36.35 4.08 15.55
N GLU A 45 -35.78 5.22 15.95
CA GLU A 45 -34.80 5.96 15.14
C GLU A 45 -33.51 5.16 14.93
N ALA A 46 -33.05 4.38 15.91
CA ALA A 46 -31.90 3.50 15.75
C ALA A 46 -32.20 2.34 14.79
N LYS A 47 -33.44 1.78 14.84
CA LYS A 47 -33.88 0.77 13.87
C LYS A 47 -33.83 1.30 12.44
N VAL A 48 -34.30 2.52 12.22
CA VAL A 48 -34.25 3.17 10.90
C VAL A 48 -32.81 3.49 10.48
N LEU A 49 -31.99 4.06 11.38
CA LEU A 49 -30.64 4.49 11.08
C LEU A 49 -29.72 3.33 10.65
N TYR A 50 -29.87 2.18 11.30
CA TYR A 50 -29.04 1.00 11.05
C TYR A 50 -29.79 -0.11 10.30
N ASP A 51 -30.98 0.17 9.78
CA ASP A 51 -31.81 -0.79 9.03
C ASP A 51 -32.07 -2.10 9.80
N MET A 52 -32.25 -2.00 11.12
CA MET A 52 -32.50 -3.14 11.99
C MET A 52 -33.99 -3.47 12.04
N GLU A 53 -34.33 -4.72 11.74
CA GLU A 53 -35.70 -5.23 11.80
C GLU A 53 -36.15 -5.48 13.25
N LYS A 54 -35.24 -5.95 14.10
CA LYS A 54 -35.55 -6.36 15.48
C LYS A 54 -34.34 -6.28 16.40
N PHE A 55 -34.62 -6.29 17.69
CA PHE A 55 -33.64 -6.47 18.75
C PHE A 55 -33.74 -7.88 19.34
N PRO A 56 -32.65 -8.42 19.92
CA PRO A 56 -31.29 -7.88 19.89
C PRO A 56 -30.59 -8.00 18.53
N ALA A 57 -29.59 -7.14 18.30
CA ALA A 57 -28.82 -7.13 17.05
C ALA A 57 -27.35 -6.73 17.27
N LEU A 58 -26.46 -7.27 16.45
CA LEU A 58 -25.09 -6.80 16.27
C LEU A 58 -24.93 -6.26 14.85
N VAL A 59 -24.53 -5.01 14.72
CA VAL A 59 -24.33 -4.32 13.45
C VAL A 59 -22.83 -4.16 13.23
N ALA A 60 -22.30 -4.76 12.17
CA ALA A 60 -20.98 -4.48 11.64
C ALA A 60 -21.09 -3.30 10.66
N ILE A 61 -20.28 -2.28 10.83
CA ILE A 61 -20.25 -1.08 9.98
C ILE A 61 -18.84 -0.93 9.42
N HIS A 62 -18.78 -0.68 8.12
CA HIS A 62 -17.60 -0.32 7.38
C HIS A 62 -17.75 1.11 6.85
N PRO A 63 -17.37 2.15 7.62
CA PRO A 63 -17.65 3.54 7.26
C PRO A 63 -17.03 3.94 5.91
N ASN A 64 -15.81 3.48 5.66
CA ASN A 64 -15.07 3.77 4.42
C ASN A 64 -15.72 3.12 3.19
N TYR A 65 -16.54 2.09 3.37
CA TYR A 65 -17.17 1.34 2.28
C TYR A 65 -18.68 1.55 2.21
N LYS A 66 -19.25 2.41 3.07
CA LYS A 66 -20.69 2.65 3.22
C LYS A 66 -21.48 1.34 3.29
N GLN A 67 -20.92 0.37 4.00
CA GLN A 67 -21.45 -0.98 4.05
C GLN A 67 -21.71 -1.38 5.50
N GLN A 68 -22.78 -2.13 5.71
CA GLN A 68 -23.11 -2.70 7.00
C GLN A 68 -23.62 -4.13 6.87
N SER A 69 -23.55 -4.88 7.95
CA SER A 69 -24.11 -6.22 8.08
C SER A 69 -24.73 -6.36 9.45
N ILE A 70 -25.86 -7.05 9.52
CA ILE A 70 -26.64 -7.17 10.75
C ILE A 70 -26.74 -8.64 11.13
N PHE A 71 -26.51 -8.92 12.40
CA PHE A 71 -26.58 -10.25 12.98
C PHE A 71 -27.61 -10.28 14.10
N TYR A 72 -28.64 -11.10 13.92
CA TYR A 72 -29.73 -11.29 14.88
C TYR A 72 -29.52 -12.50 15.80
N GLY A 73 -28.30 -13.05 15.83
CA GLY A 73 -27.95 -14.19 16.65
C GLY A 73 -27.89 -15.51 15.88
N PRO A 74 -27.56 -16.60 16.58
CA PRO A 74 -27.41 -16.70 18.04
C PRO A 74 -26.18 -15.95 18.58
N PHE A 75 -26.31 -15.30 19.74
CA PHE A 75 -25.26 -14.45 20.34
C PHE A 75 -24.33 -15.20 21.30
N GLU A 76 -24.44 -16.53 21.31
CA GLU A 76 -23.67 -17.43 22.15
C GLU A 76 -22.86 -18.38 21.27
N GLY A 77 -21.68 -18.78 21.75
CA GLY A 77 -20.80 -19.70 21.04
C GLY A 77 -20.10 -19.10 19.82
N GLU A 78 -19.74 -19.97 18.88
CA GLU A 78 -18.86 -19.66 17.75
C GLU A 78 -19.52 -18.75 16.70
N PHE A 79 -20.86 -18.76 16.58
CA PHE A 79 -21.59 -17.99 15.56
C PHE A 79 -21.34 -16.48 15.64
N LEU A 80 -21.33 -15.93 16.86
CA LEU A 80 -21.06 -14.50 17.08
C LEU A 80 -19.62 -14.16 16.68
N GLU A 81 -18.67 -15.00 17.09
CA GLU A 81 -17.27 -14.83 16.77
C GLU A 81 -17.02 -14.95 15.25
N ASP A 82 -17.70 -15.87 14.58
CA ASP A 82 -17.63 -16.08 13.14
C ASP A 82 -18.22 -14.89 12.38
N PHE A 83 -19.35 -14.35 12.82
CA PHE A 83 -19.90 -13.12 12.25
C PHE A 83 -18.90 -11.96 12.36
N ILE A 84 -18.28 -11.76 13.53
CA ILE A 84 -17.26 -10.72 13.73
C ILE A 84 -16.08 -10.93 12.79
N LYS A 85 -15.55 -12.16 12.71
CA LYS A 85 -14.42 -12.48 11.82
C LYS A 85 -14.75 -12.24 10.35
N GLN A 86 -15.95 -12.62 9.92
CA GLN A 86 -16.41 -12.45 8.55
C GLN A 86 -16.52 -10.98 8.15
N ASN A 87 -16.77 -10.09 9.11
CA ASN A 87 -16.91 -8.65 8.90
C ASN A 87 -15.64 -7.86 9.29
N PHE A 88 -14.46 -8.49 9.36
CA PHE A 88 -13.19 -7.75 9.47
C PHE A 88 -12.76 -7.08 8.16
N LEU A 89 -13.30 -7.54 7.05
CA LEU A 89 -13.04 -6.97 5.74
C LEU A 89 -14.38 -6.74 5.07
N PRO A 90 -14.54 -5.67 4.28
CA PRO A 90 -15.67 -5.60 3.37
C PRO A 90 -15.64 -6.82 2.43
N PRO A 91 -16.78 -7.20 1.83
CA PRO A 91 -16.81 -8.28 0.84
C PRO A 91 -15.84 -8.06 -0.31
N VAL A 92 -15.62 -6.80 -0.70
CA VAL A 92 -14.63 -6.41 -1.71
C VAL A 92 -13.76 -5.29 -1.13
N VAL A 93 -12.48 -5.57 -0.97
CA VAL A 93 -11.50 -4.68 -0.35
C VAL A 93 -10.84 -3.78 -1.41
N PRO A 94 -10.99 -2.45 -1.38
CA PRO A 94 -10.13 -1.58 -2.18
C PRO A 94 -8.71 -1.66 -1.63
N LEU A 95 -7.77 -2.05 -2.49
CA LEU A 95 -6.37 -2.24 -2.11
C LEU A 95 -5.62 -0.92 -2.19
N ASN A 96 -4.99 -0.57 -1.07
CA ASN A 96 -4.03 0.50 -0.93
C ASN A 96 -2.99 0.07 0.13
N HIS A 97 -2.02 0.94 0.41
CA HIS A 97 -0.96 0.66 1.40
C HIS A 97 -1.49 0.33 2.80
N GLU A 98 -2.65 0.85 3.18
CA GLU A 98 -3.25 0.60 4.49
C GLU A 98 -4.01 -0.73 4.51
N THR A 99 -4.83 -0.99 3.50
CA THR A 99 -5.63 -2.22 3.44
C THR A 99 -4.79 -3.47 3.17
N LEU A 100 -3.64 -3.34 2.49
CA LEU A 100 -2.66 -4.44 2.42
C LEU A 100 -2.19 -4.90 3.80
N LYS A 101 -2.03 -4.00 4.77
CA LYS A 101 -1.62 -4.38 6.13
C LYS A 101 -2.69 -5.24 6.82
N LEU A 102 -3.96 -5.03 6.48
CA LEU A 102 -5.09 -5.81 7.01
C LEU A 102 -5.13 -7.22 6.41
N LEU A 103 -4.63 -7.38 5.19
CA LEU A 103 -4.58 -8.66 4.48
C LEU A 103 -3.38 -9.52 4.86
N LYS A 104 -2.38 -8.97 5.56
CA LYS A 104 -1.18 -9.71 5.96
C LYS A 104 -1.46 -10.94 6.81
N ASP A 105 -2.43 -10.83 7.71
CA ASP A 105 -2.84 -11.94 8.57
C ASP A 105 -4.02 -12.74 8.00
N GLU A 106 -4.40 -12.48 6.74
CA GLU A 106 -5.48 -13.19 6.07
C GLU A 106 -4.96 -14.53 5.57
N LYS A 107 -5.67 -15.61 5.90
CA LYS A 107 -5.30 -16.97 5.48
C LYS A 107 -5.94 -17.35 4.15
N ARG A 108 -7.04 -16.70 3.80
CA ARG A 108 -7.77 -16.91 2.55
C ARG A 108 -6.97 -16.34 1.38
N LYS A 109 -7.05 -17.01 0.24
CA LYS A 109 -6.49 -16.48 -1.01
C LYS A 109 -7.29 -15.26 -1.46
N ILE A 110 -6.60 -14.32 -2.10
CA ILE A 110 -7.14 -13.03 -2.52
C ILE A 110 -7.43 -13.09 -4.01
N VAL A 111 -8.70 -13.03 -4.41
CA VAL A 111 -9.11 -12.77 -5.78
C VAL A 111 -8.91 -11.28 -6.04
N LEU A 112 -7.87 -10.96 -6.80
CA LEU A 112 -7.43 -9.59 -7.06
C LEU A 112 -7.83 -9.16 -8.46
N THR A 113 -8.59 -8.07 -8.53
CA THR A 113 -9.03 -7.44 -9.79
C THR A 113 -8.31 -6.11 -10.00
N ILE A 114 -7.56 -6.00 -11.09
CA ILE A 114 -6.82 -4.80 -11.47
C ILE A 114 -7.62 -4.09 -12.57
N THR A 115 -8.08 -2.86 -12.31
CA THR A 115 -8.85 -2.04 -13.27
C THR A 115 -7.98 -0.93 -13.85
N ALA A 116 -8.46 -0.20 -14.87
CA ALA A 116 -7.73 0.95 -15.40
C ALA A 116 -7.76 2.14 -14.42
N ASP A 117 -8.96 2.53 -13.99
CA ASP A 117 -9.21 3.58 -12.99
C ASP A 117 -10.30 3.08 -12.02
N GLU A 118 -10.07 3.22 -10.71
CA GLU A 118 -11.05 2.85 -9.69
C GLU A 118 -12.32 3.75 -9.70
N ASN A 119 -12.20 4.95 -10.25
CA ASN A 119 -13.26 5.97 -10.26
C ASN A 119 -14.16 5.90 -11.51
N GLU A 120 -13.89 4.97 -12.43
CA GLU A 120 -14.68 4.81 -13.64
C GLU A 120 -16.02 4.09 -13.36
N ASP A 121 -17.09 4.50 -14.04
CA ASP A 121 -18.42 3.91 -13.89
C ASP A 121 -18.42 2.40 -14.19
N GLN A 122 -17.61 1.97 -15.15
CA GLN A 122 -17.43 0.55 -15.48
C GLN A 122 -16.85 -0.23 -14.30
N THR A 123 -15.89 0.35 -13.58
CA THR A 123 -15.33 -0.23 -12.36
C THR A 123 -16.39 -0.35 -11.27
N GLN A 124 -17.28 0.63 -11.11
CA GLN A 124 -18.36 0.55 -10.11
C GLN A 124 -19.35 -0.59 -10.40
N ASN A 125 -19.65 -0.85 -11.68
CA ASN A 125 -20.47 -2.00 -12.06
C ASN A 125 -19.75 -3.33 -11.80
N LEU A 126 -18.45 -3.41 -12.12
CA LEU A 126 -17.64 -4.58 -11.81
C LEU A 126 -17.58 -4.85 -10.29
N ILE A 127 -17.42 -3.82 -9.47
CA ILE A 127 -17.41 -3.95 -8.00
C ILE A 127 -18.73 -4.55 -7.49
N LYS A 128 -19.89 -4.22 -8.08
CA LYS A 128 -21.17 -4.85 -7.70
C LYS A 128 -21.16 -6.36 -7.99
N LEU A 129 -20.61 -6.77 -9.13
CA LEU A 129 -20.48 -8.17 -9.49
C LEU A 129 -19.49 -8.91 -8.57
N LEU A 130 -18.36 -8.28 -8.25
CA LEU A 130 -17.39 -8.82 -7.28
C LEU A 130 -18.02 -8.97 -5.89
N LYS A 131 -18.87 -8.03 -5.45
CA LYS A 131 -19.59 -8.13 -4.16
C LYS A 131 -20.56 -9.30 -4.15
N ALA A 132 -21.28 -9.54 -5.25
CA ALA A 132 -22.16 -10.70 -5.38
C ALA A 132 -21.36 -12.01 -5.32
N ALA A 133 -20.21 -12.08 -6.01
CA ALA A 133 -19.32 -13.23 -5.96
C ALA A 133 -18.69 -13.44 -4.58
N ALA A 134 -18.24 -12.38 -3.90
CA ALA A 134 -17.68 -12.46 -2.56
C ALA A 134 -18.68 -12.99 -1.53
N SER A 135 -19.96 -12.63 -1.69
CA SER A 135 -21.02 -13.07 -0.78
C SER A 135 -21.25 -14.59 -0.83
N THR A 136 -20.99 -15.22 -1.98
CA THR A 136 -21.15 -16.67 -2.20
C THR A 136 -19.84 -17.46 -2.06
N ASN A 137 -18.69 -16.80 -2.02
CA ASN A 137 -17.36 -17.41 -1.95
C ASN A 137 -16.57 -16.88 -0.74
N ARG A 138 -17.06 -17.18 0.47
CA ARG A 138 -16.50 -16.68 1.74
C ARG A 138 -15.11 -17.27 2.08
N ASP A 139 -14.74 -18.36 1.42
CA ASP A 139 -13.42 -19.00 1.45
C ASP A 139 -12.33 -18.15 0.78
N LEU A 140 -12.71 -17.12 0.03
CA LEU A 140 -11.83 -16.19 -0.66
C LEU A 140 -12.06 -14.76 -0.18
N VAL A 141 -11.04 -13.91 -0.34
CA VAL A 141 -11.16 -12.46 -0.18
C VAL A 141 -11.14 -11.83 -1.55
N PHE A 142 -12.04 -10.89 -1.82
CA PHE A 142 -12.05 -10.17 -3.08
C PHE A 142 -11.41 -8.81 -2.86
N GLY A 143 -10.47 -8.44 -3.72
CA GLY A 143 -9.78 -7.15 -3.68
C GLY A 143 -9.74 -6.50 -5.05
N TYR A 144 -9.66 -5.17 -5.09
CA TYR A 144 -9.46 -4.44 -6.34
C TYR A 144 -8.60 -3.20 -6.15
N PHE A 145 -7.95 -2.76 -7.22
CA PHE A 145 -7.34 -1.43 -7.32
C PHE A 145 -7.24 -1.01 -8.79
N GLY A 146 -7.09 0.28 -9.03
CA GLY A 146 -6.87 0.82 -10.37
C GLY A 146 -5.38 1.03 -10.68
N LEU A 147 -4.99 0.71 -11.92
CA LEU A 147 -3.65 0.92 -12.46
C LEU A 147 -3.20 2.37 -12.27
N LYS A 148 -4.08 3.34 -12.57
CA LYS A 148 -3.80 4.76 -12.43
C LYS A 148 -3.53 5.20 -10.99
N GLN A 149 -4.10 4.52 -10.00
CA GLN A 149 -3.92 4.83 -8.59
C GLN A 149 -2.68 4.16 -8.00
N TRP A 150 -2.25 3.03 -8.56
CA TRP A 150 -1.16 2.24 -7.99
C TRP A 150 -0.35 1.46 -9.04
N GLU A 151 0.23 2.18 -9.98
CA GLU A 151 0.97 1.63 -11.12
C GLU A 151 2.12 0.71 -10.69
N ASP A 152 2.96 1.16 -9.75
CA ASP A 152 4.09 0.38 -9.21
C ASP A 152 3.66 -0.98 -8.64
N PHE A 153 2.43 -1.09 -8.15
CA PHE A 153 1.88 -2.33 -7.62
C PHE A 153 1.29 -3.20 -8.74
N ALA A 154 0.64 -2.60 -9.72
CA ALA A 154 0.12 -3.31 -10.90
C ALA A 154 1.24 -4.00 -11.70
N ASP A 155 2.38 -3.33 -11.86
CA ASP A 155 3.53 -3.82 -12.61
C ASP A 155 4.05 -5.17 -12.09
N LYS A 156 3.92 -5.41 -10.78
CA LYS A 156 4.31 -6.66 -10.12
C LYS A 156 3.53 -7.87 -10.62
N PHE A 157 2.29 -7.62 -11.05
CA PHE A 157 1.37 -8.62 -11.59
C PHE A 157 1.32 -8.57 -13.11
N GLU A 158 2.31 -7.97 -13.78
CA GLU A 158 2.33 -7.79 -15.24
C GLU A 158 1.09 -7.03 -15.76
N ALA A 159 0.47 -6.19 -14.94
CA ALA A 159 -0.61 -5.32 -15.37
C ALA A 159 -0.04 -3.94 -15.67
N ASN A 160 0.04 -3.60 -16.96
CA ASN A 160 0.49 -2.29 -17.45
C ASN A 160 -0.51 -1.75 -18.47
N GLU A 161 -0.30 -0.52 -18.94
CA GLU A 161 -1.21 0.17 -19.88
C GLU A 161 -1.43 -0.57 -21.20
N LYS A 162 -0.53 -1.50 -21.58
CA LYS A 162 -0.63 -2.26 -22.83
C LYS A 162 -1.52 -3.50 -22.70
N MET A 163 -1.86 -3.90 -21.47
CA MET A 163 -2.74 -5.03 -21.21
C MET A 163 -4.21 -4.63 -21.32
N LYS A 164 -5.03 -5.61 -21.68
CA LYS A 164 -6.48 -5.48 -21.60
C LYS A 164 -6.92 -5.59 -20.15
N LEU A 165 -7.53 -4.53 -19.62
CA LEU A 165 -8.10 -4.46 -18.27
C LEU A 165 -9.64 -4.56 -18.35
N PRO A 166 -10.32 -5.04 -17.29
CA PRO A 166 -9.80 -5.46 -15.99
C PRO A 166 -9.10 -6.83 -16.02
N LYS A 167 -7.98 -6.98 -15.31
CA LYS A 167 -7.28 -8.25 -15.12
C LYS A 167 -7.70 -8.90 -13.79
N ILE A 168 -7.92 -10.22 -13.77
CA ILE A 168 -8.29 -10.95 -12.55
C ILE A 168 -7.30 -12.08 -12.28
N ILE A 169 -6.85 -12.20 -11.03
CA ILE A 169 -5.87 -13.20 -10.58
C ILE A 169 -6.21 -13.70 -9.17
N VAL A 170 -5.66 -14.84 -8.77
CA VAL A 170 -5.69 -15.29 -7.38
C VAL A 170 -4.30 -15.13 -6.77
N TRP A 171 -4.17 -14.28 -5.77
CA TRP A 171 -2.93 -13.97 -5.09
C TRP A 171 -2.92 -14.56 -3.67
N ASP A 172 -1.77 -15.03 -3.22
CA ASP A 172 -1.61 -15.61 -1.89
C ASP A 172 -1.25 -14.63 -0.78
N GLY A 173 -1.04 -13.36 -1.12
CA GLY A 173 -0.61 -12.34 -0.17
C GLY A 173 0.91 -12.22 -0.04
N ASP A 174 1.68 -13.02 -0.79
CA ASP A 174 3.14 -12.96 -0.81
C ASP A 174 3.64 -13.06 -2.25
N GLU A 175 4.55 -13.95 -2.60
CA GLU A 175 5.27 -13.84 -3.89
C GLU A 175 4.54 -14.48 -5.08
N ASP A 176 3.53 -15.31 -4.85
CA ASP A 176 2.93 -16.13 -5.91
C ASP A 176 1.48 -15.75 -6.20
N TYR A 177 1.14 -15.73 -7.49
CA TYR A 177 -0.21 -15.57 -7.96
C TYR A 177 -0.56 -16.59 -9.05
N PHE A 178 -1.85 -16.81 -9.23
CA PHE A 178 -2.41 -17.76 -10.17
C PHE A 178 -3.27 -17.01 -11.18
N SER A 179 -3.00 -17.23 -12.46
CA SER A 179 -3.89 -16.85 -13.55
C SER A 179 -4.69 -18.08 -13.98
N VAL A 180 -5.97 -17.92 -14.29
CA VAL A 180 -6.80 -19.03 -14.79
C VAL A 180 -6.64 -19.10 -16.30
N ILE A 181 -6.31 -20.30 -16.81
CA ILE A 181 -6.03 -20.50 -18.23
C ILE A 181 -7.28 -20.16 -19.05
N GLY A 182 -7.12 -19.25 -20.01
CA GLY A 182 -8.22 -18.78 -20.88
C GLY A 182 -9.03 -17.60 -20.31
N ILE A 183 -8.77 -17.16 -19.07
CA ILE A 183 -9.43 -15.99 -18.45
C ILE A 183 -8.36 -15.09 -17.83
N GLU A 184 -7.77 -14.23 -18.66
CA GLU A 184 -6.75 -13.26 -18.24
C GLU A 184 -7.35 -11.86 -17.99
N SER A 185 -8.31 -11.45 -18.82
CA SER A 185 -8.98 -10.16 -18.74
C SER A 185 -10.49 -10.31 -18.84
N LEU A 186 -11.23 -9.49 -18.12
CA LEU A 186 -12.69 -9.45 -18.16
C LEU A 186 -13.16 -8.56 -19.33
N ASN A 187 -14.12 -9.04 -20.12
CA ASN A 187 -14.80 -8.25 -21.14
C ASN A 187 -16.06 -7.59 -20.57
N ASN A 188 -16.40 -6.41 -21.07
CA ASN A 188 -17.52 -5.61 -20.54
C ASN A 188 -18.92 -6.22 -20.71
N GLU A 189 -19.14 -7.10 -21.70
CA GLU A 189 -20.47 -7.61 -22.03
C GLU A 189 -20.94 -8.78 -21.15
N ASP A 190 -20.03 -9.47 -20.45
CA ASP A 190 -20.38 -10.67 -19.65
C ASP A 190 -19.44 -10.90 -18.45
N GLN A 191 -19.15 -9.83 -17.70
CA GLN A 191 -18.23 -9.89 -16.57
C GLN A 191 -18.70 -10.87 -15.48
N GLY A 192 -20.01 -10.99 -15.24
CA GLY A 192 -20.55 -11.87 -14.20
C GLY A 192 -20.30 -13.36 -14.46
N SER A 193 -20.54 -13.81 -15.69
CA SER A 193 -20.26 -15.20 -16.07
C SER A 193 -18.76 -15.48 -16.10
N GLN A 194 -17.95 -14.52 -16.56
CA GLN A 194 -16.49 -14.66 -16.58
C GLN A 194 -15.88 -14.75 -15.17
N ILE A 195 -16.39 -13.97 -14.20
CA ILE A 195 -15.99 -14.12 -12.79
C ILE A 195 -16.34 -15.52 -12.28
N SER A 196 -17.53 -16.03 -12.62
CA SER A 196 -17.95 -17.36 -12.19
C SER A 196 -17.07 -18.47 -12.81
N GLN A 197 -16.79 -18.37 -14.10
CA GLN A 197 -15.90 -19.30 -14.82
C GLN A 197 -14.45 -19.22 -14.30
N PHE A 198 -13.98 -18.03 -13.96
CA PHE A 198 -12.66 -17.83 -13.35
C PHE A 198 -12.57 -18.58 -12.02
N LEU A 199 -13.53 -18.38 -11.13
CA LEU A 199 -13.55 -19.03 -9.82
C LEU A 199 -13.67 -20.56 -9.94
N GLU A 200 -14.47 -21.04 -10.89
CA GLU A 200 -14.57 -22.47 -11.18
C GLU A 200 -13.25 -23.05 -11.71
N GLY A 201 -12.63 -22.36 -12.68
CA GLY A 201 -11.34 -22.74 -13.24
C GLY A 201 -10.23 -22.79 -12.19
N TYR A 202 -10.22 -21.81 -11.27
CA TYR A 202 -9.33 -21.81 -10.11
C TYR A 202 -9.53 -23.06 -9.23
N ARG A 203 -10.78 -23.36 -8.86
CA ARG A 203 -11.11 -24.52 -8.03
C ARG A 203 -10.80 -25.86 -8.69
N GLN A 204 -10.84 -25.91 -10.02
CA GLN A 204 -10.48 -27.09 -10.81
C GLN A 204 -8.98 -27.21 -11.08
N GLY A 205 -8.16 -26.26 -10.60
CA GLY A 205 -6.71 -26.26 -10.81
C GLY A 205 -6.29 -25.92 -12.23
N ARG A 206 -7.17 -25.31 -13.05
CA ARG A 206 -6.85 -24.83 -14.41
C ARG A 206 -6.08 -23.50 -14.35
N THR A 207 -4.96 -23.50 -13.62
CA THR A 207 -4.22 -22.29 -13.28
C THR A 207 -2.78 -22.36 -13.72
N GLU A 208 -2.25 -21.24 -14.18
CA GLU A 208 -0.82 -21.02 -14.34
C GLU A 208 -0.29 -20.25 -13.13
N LYS A 209 0.70 -20.83 -12.44
CA LYS A 209 1.38 -20.19 -11.31
C LYS A 209 2.46 -19.24 -11.83
N LYS A 210 2.43 -18.00 -11.37
CA LYS A 210 3.41 -16.95 -11.69
C LYS A 210 3.95 -16.33 -10.41
N THR A 211 5.22 -15.97 -10.42
CA THR A 211 5.85 -15.26 -9.32
C THR A 211 5.87 -13.77 -9.66
N VAL A 212 5.60 -12.91 -8.68
CA VAL A 212 5.63 -11.47 -8.88
C VAL A 212 7.04 -11.00 -9.27
N LYS A 213 7.13 -9.95 -10.10
CA LYS A 213 8.42 -9.46 -10.63
C LYS A 213 9.40 -8.94 -9.58
N ALA A 214 8.92 -8.65 -8.36
CA ALA A 214 9.75 -8.14 -7.27
C ALA A 214 9.10 -8.48 -5.92
N PRO A 215 9.89 -8.69 -4.84
CA PRO A 215 9.37 -8.98 -3.51
C PRO A 215 8.27 -7.99 -3.14
N LEU A 216 7.12 -8.52 -2.71
CA LEU A 216 6.02 -7.68 -2.29
C LEU A 216 6.37 -7.02 -0.96
N PHE A 217 6.09 -5.72 -0.84
CA PHE A 217 6.43 -4.93 0.34
C PHE A 217 5.80 -5.43 1.65
N MET A 218 4.97 -6.48 1.63
CA MET A 218 4.49 -7.17 2.83
C MET A 218 5.64 -7.71 3.71
N GLY A 219 6.76 -8.11 3.11
CA GLY A 219 8.01 -8.42 3.82
C GLY A 219 8.68 -7.20 4.45
N PHE A 220 8.55 -6.01 3.84
CA PHE A 220 9.14 -4.75 4.31
C PHE A 220 8.32 -4.07 5.43
N PHE A 221 6.98 -4.23 5.46
CA PHE A 221 6.14 -3.66 6.53
C PHE A 221 6.36 -4.29 7.92
N ASN A 222 7.13 -5.38 8.03
CA ASN A 222 7.49 -5.97 9.33
C ASN A 222 8.59 -5.21 10.08
N SER A 223 9.18 -4.18 9.49
CA SER A 223 10.43 -3.66 10.02
C SER A 223 10.33 -2.16 10.32
N VAL A 224 9.78 -1.83 11.50
CA VAL A 224 10.20 -0.61 12.21
C VAL A 224 11.74 -0.56 12.27
N VAL A 225 12.38 -1.73 12.35
CA VAL A 225 13.83 -1.91 12.28
C VAL A 225 14.41 -1.50 10.92
N GLY A 226 13.70 -1.64 9.79
CA GLY A 226 14.21 -1.33 8.46
C GLY A 226 14.26 0.17 8.18
N ILE A 227 13.19 0.88 8.54
CA ILE A 227 13.17 2.35 8.48
C ILE A 227 14.17 2.92 9.49
N VAL A 228 14.19 2.42 10.73
CA VAL A 228 15.17 2.85 11.74
C VAL A 228 16.61 2.54 11.32
N ALA A 229 16.88 1.37 10.74
CA ALA A 229 18.21 1.01 10.25
C ALA A 229 18.64 1.88 9.06
N PHE A 230 17.73 2.20 8.13
CA PHE A 230 18.02 3.15 7.05
C PHE A 230 18.41 4.53 7.59
N PHE A 231 17.66 5.06 8.58
CA PHE A 231 17.99 6.31 9.24
C PHE A 231 19.33 6.24 10.00
N ILE A 232 19.63 5.13 10.68
CA ILE A 232 20.93 4.92 11.36
C ILE A 232 22.07 4.92 10.34
N ILE A 233 21.94 4.17 9.23
CA ILE A 233 22.97 4.11 8.17
C ILE A 233 23.18 5.49 7.56
N PHE A 234 22.10 6.22 7.26
CA PHE A 234 22.19 7.58 6.73
C PHE A 234 22.94 8.53 7.69
N ILE A 235 22.65 8.47 8.99
CA ILE A 235 23.35 9.27 10.01
C ILE A 235 24.84 8.89 10.08
N VAL A 236 25.18 7.60 10.05
CA VAL A 236 26.58 7.14 10.09
C VAL A 236 27.35 7.63 8.87
N VAL A 237 26.76 7.56 7.67
CA VAL A 237 27.39 8.07 6.44
C VAL A 237 27.56 9.58 6.48
N ALA A 238 26.54 10.32 6.94
CA ALA A 238 26.62 11.76 7.11
C ALA A 238 27.73 12.17 8.11
N MET A 239 27.84 11.45 9.23
CA MET A 239 28.92 11.67 10.21
C MET A 239 30.30 11.33 9.67
N MET A 240 30.43 10.26 8.87
CA MET A 240 31.68 9.90 8.20
C MET A 240 32.14 10.98 7.23
N ILE A 241 31.22 11.50 6.41
CA ILE A 241 31.51 12.60 5.47
C ILE A 241 31.91 13.86 6.26
N LEU A 242 31.19 14.20 7.33
CA LEU A 242 31.53 15.35 8.18
C LEU A 242 32.92 15.19 8.82
N MET A 243 33.26 13.99 9.31
CA MET A 243 34.57 13.71 9.89
C MET A 243 35.69 13.86 8.85
N VAL A 244 35.50 13.34 7.63
CA VAL A 244 36.47 13.48 6.54
C VAL A 244 36.65 14.95 6.15
N VAL A 245 35.56 15.72 6.05
CA VAL A 245 35.61 17.15 5.76
C VAL A 245 36.34 17.92 6.87
N LEU A 246 36.07 17.60 8.14
CA LEU A 246 36.77 18.21 9.28
C LEU A 246 38.26 17.87 9.30
N LEU A 247 38.62 16.62 8.97
CA LEU A 247 40.02 16.18 8.86
C LEU A 247 40.76 16.97 7.78
N ILE A 248 40.13 17.18 6.62
CA ILE A 248 40.67 17.98 5.51
C ILE A 248 40.91 19.42 5.95
N ILE A 249 39.96 20.03 6.67
CA ILE A 249 40.08 21.40 7.19
C ILE A 249 41.25 21.51 8.18
N ILE A 250 41.35 20.61 9.15
CA ILE A 250 42.43 20.63 10.15
C ILE A 250 43.80 20.35 9.51
N SER A 251 43.86 19.47 8.50
CA SER A 251 45.10 19.22 7.76
C SER A 251 45.58 20.39 6.90
N LYS A 252 44.72 21.41 6.66
CA LYS A 252 45.10 22.64 5.94
C LYS A 252 45.81 23.68 6.80
N ASP A 253 45.79 23.55 8.12
CA ASP A 253 46.38 24.52 9.06
C ASP A 253 47.73 24.08 9.64
N ASN A 254 48.27 22.92 9.25
CA ASN A 254 49.55 22.38 9.71
C ASN A 254 50.69 22.53 8.69
N GLU A 255 50.82 23.69 8.06
CA GLU A 255 52.10 24.10 7.43
C GLU A 255 52.91 24.96 8.44
N PRO A 256 54.08 24.50 8.92
CA PRO A 256 54.88 25.28 9.85
C PRO A 256 55.55 26.48 9.17
N VAL A 257 55.22 27.66 9.69
CA VAL A 257 55.83 28.97 9.43
C VAL A 257 57.36 28.90 9.53
N ARG A 258 58.06 29.08 8.40
CA ARG A 258 59.52 29.23 8.36
C ARG A 258 59.87 30.72 8.41
N VAL A 259 60.14 31.22 9.62
CA VAL A 259 60.71 32.56 9.88
C VAL A 259 62.16 32.59 9.40
N GLY A 260 62.54 33.67 8.72
CA GLY A 260 63.77 33.79 7.93
C GLY A 260 64.97 34.50 8.59
N SER A 261 66.02 34.62 7.77
CA SER A 261 67.04 35.70 7.69
C SER A 261 68.01 35.29 6.56
N ARG A 262 68.10 36.02 5.43
CA ARG A 262 69.04 37.16 5.18
C ARG A 262 70.49 36.64 5.14
N GLU A 263 71.29 36.69 4.06
CA GLU A 263 71.69 37.72 3.09
C GLU A 263 72.31 36.97 1.87
N GLU A 264 71.96 37.28 0.62
CA GLU A 264 72.63 38.21 -0.30
C GLU A 264 73.98 37.70 -0.86
N VAL A 265 74.06 37.56 -2.20
CA VAL A 265 75.10 38.09 -3.11
C VAL A 265 75.13 37.32 -4.46
N ASP A 266 74.92 38.10 -5.53
CA ASP A 266 75.39 37.98 -6.92
C ASP A 266 74.88 36.93 -7.93
N ARG A 267 74.11 37.46 -8.91
CA ARG A 267 74.34 37.47 -10.38
C ARG A 267 72.98 37.42 -11.10
N ALA A 268 72.50 38.55 -11.64
CA ALA A 268 72.72 38.99 -13.03
C ALA A 268 72.20 37.98 -14.08
N ASP A 269 71.03 38.24 -14.68
CA ASP A 269 70.94 38.54 -16.12
C ASP A 269 69.52 38.93 -16.58
N ASN A 270 69.46 40.16 -17.11
CA ASN A 270 68.70 40.73 -18.23
C ASN A 270 67.26 40.30 -18.61
N SER A 271 66.48 41.38 -18.77
CA SER A 271 65.24 41.54 -19.52
C SER A 271 65.45 41.65 -21.04
N GLU A 272 64.46 41.14 -21.78
CA GLU A 272 63.84 41.72 -23.01
C GLU A 272 64.65 41.90 -24.32
N ALA A 273 64.09 41.37 -25.42
CA ALA A 273 63.42 42.17 -26.49
C ALA A 273 63.62 41.64 -27.92
N GLU A 274 62.55 41.81 -28.70
CA GLU A 274 62.29 41.47 -30.10
C GLU A 274 63.04 42.29 -31.17
N SER A 275 63.12 41.77 -32.41
CA SER A 275 63.22 42.46 -33.73
C SER A 275 63.51 41.39 -34.82
N SER A 276 62.80 41.18 -35.95
CA SER A 276 62.28 41.98 -37.08
C SER A 276 63.22 42.11 -38.32
N GLN A 277 62.70 41.81 -39.54
CA GLN A 277 62.99 42.35 -40.90
C GLN A 277 62.51 41.35 -42.00
N HIS A 278 62.08 41.67 -43.24
CA HIS A 278 61.66 42.87 -44.01
C HIS A 278 61.22 42.39 -45.43
N GLY A 279 60.20 42.97 -46.09
CA GLY A 279 60.35 43.96 -47.19
C GLY A 279 59.56 43.57 -48.46
N PRO A 280 59.60 44.34 -49.59
CA PRO A 280 60.07 45.73 -49.80
C PRO A 280 59.17 46.61 -50.75
N GLY A 281 59.66 47.82 -51.12
CA GLY A 281 59.00 48.99 -51.79
C GLY A 281 58.50 48.84 -53.25
N LYS A 282 57.88 49.82 -53.95
CA LYS A 282 58.16 51.25 -54.28
C LYS A 282 56.88 51.95 -54.88
N LYS A 283 56.60 53.25 -54.60
CA LYS A 283 56.58 54.51 -55.45
C LYS A 283 55.89 54.43 -56.84
N GLU A 284 55.17 55.43 -57.38
CA GLU A 284 55.25 56.92 -57.34
C GLU A 284 53.92 57.54 -57.89
N ASP A 285 53.68 58.81 -57.56
CA ASP A 285 52.62 59.79 -57.99
C ASP A 285 51.13 59.38 -58.09
#